data_AF-K9RH62-F1
#
_entry.id   AF-K9RH62-F1
#
_cell.length_a   1.000
_cell.length_b   1.000
_cell.length_c   1.000
_cell.angle_alpha   90.00
_cell.angle_beta   90.00
_cell.angle_gamma   90.00
#
_symmetry.space_group_name_H-M   'P 1'
#
loop_
_entity.id
_entity.type
_entity.pdbx_description
1 polymer ?
#
loop_
_entity_poly.entity_id
_entity_poly.type
_entity_poly.pdbx_seq_one_letter_code
_entity_poly.pdbx_strand_id
1 'polypeptide(L)'
;MTENIIGFIQSYLTSLFSTMLILGIVYVLVNLIFSKQLSKRRIQLSKRAGFGQISDEIKNSFLAILSSVVLTSFVMMMQQNGQIEIYNDISKYGIPYAIFVFILIFFVGDAWFYWAHRFLHHPKIYKYIHAVHHQSLDINPFSSNSFHLLESVLLTIWIIPLVLIFPIPTVALGINQGIGTFNNIKSHLGYEFYPRFFSKIFPLNLLINSTNHNLHHTKYNGNYGLQLRIWDMLFGTELKETDALFNEIHERKNVVIKDNTKYQPLKITKIIGETADCCSIYLEPLNPDFYDYYAGQYLNIRVNVNGKNYDRSFSLSSSPTEDKFLRITVKLNGIVSHHFFNTAKIGDTVGALLPTGDFFVEPNLNNEKNYLMIAGGSGITPLYSTIKTILYREPRSKITLFYSNKSEDSIIFANDLNQLSKTFRNLTIKHFISSKNRLEKEDIINFVASTANPQCFICGPQSLKQFAKLCLEQFKIKNINSEAFVDGYVDFFKELFTAKNRNSKPA
;
A
#
# COMPACT_ATOMS: atom_id res chain seq x y z
N MET A 1 40.12 17.87 9.83
CA MET A 1 38.95 17.94 8.91
C MET A 1 39.00 16.84 7.86
N THR A 2 40.14 16.66 7.16
CA THR A 2 40.35 15.58 6.17
C THR A 2 40.25 14.17 6.76
N GLU A 3 40.85 13.90 7.92
CA GLU A 3 40.75 12.58 8.60
C GLU A 3 39.30 12.21 8.98
N ASN A 4 38.51 13.18 9.45
CA ASN A 4 37.09 12.97 9.80
C ASN A 4 36.24 12.64 8.56
N ILE A 5 36.54 13.27 7.42
CA ILE A 5 35.86 12.99 6.15
C ILE A 5 36.21 11.58 5.66
N ILE A 6 37.48 11.19 5.74
CA ILE A 6 37.93 9.83 5.36
C ILE A 6 37.26 8.77 6.24
N GLY A 7 37.25 8.97 7.57
CA GLY A 7 36.61 8.05 8.51
C GLY A 7 35.09 7.92 8.27
N PHE A 8 34.42 9.03 7.95
CA PHE A 8 33.00 9.01 7.58
C PHE A 8 32.76 8.20 6.29
N ILE A 9 33.54 8.47 5.24
CA ILE A 9 33.43 7.76 3.96
C ILE A 9 33.68 6.26 4.16
N GLN A 10 34.71 5.90 4.92
CA GLN A 10 35.02 4.50 5.24
C GLN A 10 33.85 3.83 5.97
N SER A 11 33.30 4.49 7.00
CA SER A 11 32.15 3.96 7.76
C SER A 11 30.91 3.77 6.89
N TYR A 12 30.65 4.72 5.98
CA TYR A 12 29.57 4.63 5.00
C TYR A 12 29.78 3.45 4.05
N LEU A 13 30.95 3.33 3.42
CA LEU A 13 31.24 2.25 2.48
C LEU A 13 31.22 0.88 3.14
N THR A 14 31.73 0.76 4.38
CA THR A 14 31.66 -0.50 5.15
C THR A 14 30.22 -0.86 5.49
N SER A 15 29.42 0.10 5.96
CA SER A 15 28.00 -0.13 6.28
C SER A 15 27.19 -0.49 5.02
N LEU A 16 27.48 0.18 3.91
CA LEU A 16 26.87 -0.07 2.63
C LEU A 16 27.18 -1.48 2.11
N PHE A 17 28.47 -1.82 2.06
CA PHE A 17 28.93 -3.13 1.58
C PHE A 17 28.36 -4.27 2.42
N SER A 18 28.49 -4.18 3.76
CA SER A 18 27.99 -5.22 4.66
C SER A 18 26.47 -5.40 4.56
N THR A 19 25.71 -4.30 4.52
CA THR A 19 24.25 -4.36 4.35
C THR A 19 23.87 -4.97 3.01
N MET A 20 24.46 -4.51 1.90
CA MET A 20 24.16 -5.03 0.57
C MET A 20 24.57 -6.50 0.41
N LEU A 21 25.67 -6.92 1.02
CA LEU A 21 26.10 -8.32 1.04
C LEU A 21 25.07 -9.19 1.78
N ILE A 22 24.62 -8.78 2.97
CA ILE A 22 23.60 -9.50 3.75
C ILE A 22 22.29 -9.59 2.95
N LEU A 23 21.78 -8.47 2.45
CA LEU A 23 20.53 -8.45 1.67
C LEU A 23 20.64 -9.30 0.40
N GLY A 24 21.78 -9.24 -0.29
CA GLY A 24 22.06 -10.04 -1.48
C GLY A 24 22.09 -11.54 -1.19
N ILE A 25 22.77 -11.97 -0.13
CA ILE A 25 22.80 -13.38 0.29
C ILE A 25 21.38 -13.85 0.62
N VAL A 26 20.63 -13.08 1.42
CA VAL A 26 19.26 -13.44 1.80
C VAL A 26 18.35 -13.50 0.56
N TYR A 27 18.49 -12.56 -0.38
CA TYR A 27 17.75 -12.58 -1.64
C TYR A 27 18.05 -13.84 -2.46
N VAL A 28 19.32 -14.21 -2.61
CA VAL A 28 19.71 -15.42 -3.33
C VAL A 28 19.12 -16.66 -2.66
N LEU A 29 19.21 -16.77 -1.33
CA LEU A 29 18.69 -17.93 -0.60
C LEU A 29 17.16 -18.01 -0.70
N VAL A 30 16.45 -16.95 -0.35
CA VAL A 30 14.98 -16.99 -0.18
C VAL A 30 14.25 -16.82 -1.52
N ASN A 31 14.67 -15.86 -2.34
CA ASN A 31 13.95 -15.46 -3.55
C ASN A 31 14.40 -16.21 -4.81
N LEU A 32 15.61 -16.81 -4.81
CA LEU A 32 16.09 -17.63 -5.93
C LEU A 32 16.11 -19.12 -5.58
N ILE A 33 16.92 -19.55 -4.60
CA ILE A 33 17.20 -20.97 -4.30
C ILE A 33 15.98 -21.68 -3.70
N PHE A 34 15.40 -21.13 -2.63
CA PHE A 34 14.32 -21.78 -1.87
C PHE A 34 12.91 -21.32 -2.26
N SER A 35 12.77 -20.48 -3.30
CA SER A 35 11.49 -19.88 -3.70
C SER A 35 10.39 -20.92 -3.98
N LYS A 36 10.74 -22.05 -4.61
CA LYS A 36 9.80 -23.13 -4.93
C LYS A 36 9.35 -23.88 -3.67
N GLN A 37 10.27 -24.21 -2.77
CA GLN A 37 9.99 -24.89 -1.49
C GLN A 37 9.15 -24.00 -0.57
N LEU A 38 9.41 -22.69 -0.59
CA LEU A 38 8.72 -21.69 0.23
C LEU A 38 7.42 -21.17 -0.41
N SER A 39 7.07 -21.60 -1.63
CA SER A 39 5.88 -21.12 -2.37
C SER A 39 4.58 -21.16 -1.56
N LYS A 40 4.39 -22.19 -0.72
CA LYS A 40 3.22 -22.32 0.17
C LYS A 40 3.15 -21.26 1.25
N ARG A 41 4.31 -20.73 1.66
CA ARG A 41 4.47 -19.68 2.68
C ARG A 41 4.45 -18.27 2.11
N ARG A 42 4.43 -18.12 0.80
CA ARG A 42 4.46 -16.81 0.13
C ARG A 42 3.20 -16.03 0.47
N ILE A 43 3.30 -14.83 1.02
CA ILE A 43 2.12 -14.08 1.48
C ILE A 43 1.29 -13.62 0.28
N GLN A 44 1.92 -12.96 -0.71
CA GLN A 44 1.28 -12.55 -1.95
C GLN A 44 1.50 -13.56 -3.08
N LEU A 45 0.42 -14.06 -3.68
CA LEU A 45 0.48 -15.05 -4.76
C LEU A 45 0.81 -14.47 -6.14
N SER A 46 0.92 -13.15 -6.25
CA SER A 46 1.45 -12.47 -7.43
C SER A 46 2.92 -12.12 -7.21
N LYS A 47 3.78 -12.48 -8.16
CA LYS A 47 5.14 -11.94 -8.22
C LYS A 47 5.10 -10.61 -8.96
N ARG A 48 5.43 -9.49 -8.31
CA ARG A 48 5.38 -8.15 -8.93
C ARG A 48 6.75 -7.50 -9.04
N ALA A 49 7.71 -7.95 -8.25
CA ALA A 49 9.07 -7.43 -8.25
C ALA A 49 9.85 -7.93 -9.47
N GLY A 50 9.99 -7.04 -10.46
CA GLY A 50 10.92 -7.20 -11.57
C GLY A 50 12.26 -6.51 -11.32
N PHE A 51 13.19 -6.63 -12.27
CA PHE A 51 14.52 -6.00 -12.18
C PHE A 51 14.46 -4.48 -11.96
N GLY A 52 13.48 -3.80 -12.57
CA GLY A 52 13.29 -2.36 -12.39
C GLY A 52 13.03 -1.97 -10.92
N GLN A 53 12.08 -2.66 -10.26
CA GLN A 53 11.78 -2.42 -8.84
C GLN A 53 13.01 -2.70 -7.97
N ILE A 54 13.67 -3.84 -8.16
CA ILE A 54 14.85 -4.22 -7.38
C ILE A 54 15.99 -3.19 -7.56
N SER A 55 16.18 -2.68 -8.78
CA SER A 55 17.16 -1.64 -9.06
C SER A 55 16.86 -0.36 -8.28
N ASP A 56 15.60 0.06 -8.22
CA ASP A 56 15.19 1.26 -7.49
C ASP A 56 15.27 1.04 -5.96
N GLU A 57 14.96 -0.16 -5.47
CA GLU A 57 15.12 -0.53 -4.06
C GLU A 57 16.57 -0.47 -3.58
N ILE A 58 17.50 -0.98 -4.40
CA ILE A 58 18.94 -0.91 -4.13
C ILE A 58 19.40 0.56 -4.10
N LYS A 59 19.00 1.38 -5.08
CA LYS A 59 19.35 2.81 -5.11
C LYS A 59 18.86 3.55 -3.87
N ASN A 60 17.60 3.34 -3.48
CA ASN A 60 17.02 3.97 -2.29
C ASN A 60 17.71 3.49 -1.00
N SER A 61 18.10 2.22 -0.94
CA SER A 61 18.86 1.67 0.19
C SER A 61 20.20 2.38 0.40
N PHE A 62 20.86 2.83 -0.66
CA PHE A 62 22.11 3.58 -0.54
C PHE A 62 21.89 4.91 0.20
N LEU A 63 20.81 5.63 -0.15
CA LEU A 63 20.43 6.87 0.51
C LEU A 63 20.00 6.64 1.97
N ALA A 64 19.25 5.58 2.25
CA ALA A 64 18.84 5.25 3.60
C ALA A 64 20.05 4.96 4.51
N ILE A 65 21.03 4.19 4.04
CA ILE A 65 22.25 3.86 4.81
C ILE A 65 23.06 5.12 5.13
N LEU A 66 23.06 6.11 4.24
CA LEU A 66 23.75 7.38 4.49
C LEU A 66 23.20 8.07 5.74
N SER A 67 21.88 8.09 5.94
CA SER A 67 21.28 8.68 7.14
C SER A 67 21.72 7.99 8.44
N SER A 68 21.81 6.67 8.44
CA SER A 68 22.24 5.89 9.61
C SER A 68 23.70 6.18 9.96
N VAL A 69 24.57 6.36 8.96
CA VAL A 69 25.97 6.73 9.20
C VAL A 69 26.08 8.16 9.72
N VAL A 70 25.31 9.12 9.17
CA VAL A 70 25.26 10.49 9.70
C VAL A 70 24.83 10.50 11.17
N LEU A 71 23.76 9.77 11.51
CA LEU A 71 23.28 9.68 12.89
C LEU A 71 24.33 9.03 13.82
N THR A 72 24.94 7.93 13.38
CA THR A 72 25.97 7.22 14.16
C THR A 72 27.19 8.10 14.39
N SER A 73 27.67 8.81 13.36
CA SER A 73 28.78 9.77 13.49
C SER A 73 28.44 10.91 14.44
N PHE A 74 27.19 11.40 14.42
CA PHE A 74 26.74 12.42 15.37
C PHE A 74 26.75 11.90 16.81
N VAL A 75 26.24 10.70 17.06
CA VAL A 75 26.30 10.05 18.39
C VAL A 75 27.74 9.83 18.85
N MET A 76 28.63 9.36 17.97
CA MET A 76 30.05 9.19 18.29
C MET A 76 30.73 10.52 18.64
N MET A 77 30.41 11.61 17.93
CA MET A 77 30.90 12.94 18.25
C MET A 77 30.44 13.40 19.64
N MET A 78 29.16 13.17 19.99
CA MET A 78 28.66 13.47 21.34
C MET A 78 29.41 12.68 22.41
N GLN A 79 29.71 11.41 22.15
CA GLN A 79 30.47 10.56 23.06
C GLN A 79 31.91 11.07 23.23
N GLN A 80 32.59 11.44 22.13
CA GLN A 80 33.95 11.99 22.17
C GLN A 80 34.02 13.32 22.93
N ASN A 81 32.96 14.13 22.86
CA ASN A 81 32.84 15.38 23.60
C ASN A 81 32.40 15.17 25.07
N GLY A 82 32.22 13.93 25.52
CA GLY A 82 31.80 13.61 26.89
C GLY A 82 30.36 14.01 27.21
N GLN A 83 29.52 14.25 26.20
CA GLN A 83 28.11 14.65 26.39
C GLN A 83 27.19 13.47 26.70
N ILE A 84 27.59 12.27 26.31
CA ILE A 84 26.86 11.01 26.51
C ILE A 84 27.83 9.93 26.94
N GLU A 85 27.29 8.85 27.53
CA GLU A 85 28.08 7.71 27.94
C GLU A 85 27.60 6.42 27.24
N ILE A 86 28.42 5.92 26.32
CA ILE A 86 28.28 4.57 25.75
C ILE A 86 29.49 3.75 26.19
N TYR A 87 29.26 2.63 26.87
CA TYR A 87 30.33 1.91 27.58
C TYR A 87 30.34 0.41 27.25
N ASN A 88 31.54 -0.20 27.24
CA ASN A 88 31.72 -1.62 26.94
C ASN A 88 31.74 -2.51 28.19
N ASP A 89 32.32 -2.03 29.29
CA ASP A 89 32.48 -2.81 30.51
C ASP A 89 31.18 -2.83 31.33
N ILE A 90 30.45 -3.95 31.28
CA ILE A 90 29.17 -4.15 31.97
C ILE A 90 29.35 -4.08 33.50
N SER A 91 30.54 -4.36 34.03
CA SER A 91 30.79 -4.33 35.48
C SER A 91 30.59 -2.93 36.08
N LYS A 92 30.75 -1.86 35.28
CA LYS A 92 30.61 -0.46 35.72
C LYS A 92 29.25 -0.15 36.36
N TYR A 93 28.17 -0.70 35.80
CA TYR A 93 26.80 -0.52 36.31
C TYR A 93 26.11 -1.84 36.68
N GLY A 94 26.76 -2.98 36.40
CA GLY A 94 26.25 -4.31 36.66
C GLY A 94 25.30 -4.86 35.58
N ILE A 95 25.15 -6.18 35.58
CA ILE A 95 24.28 -6.92 34.65
C ILE A 95 22.80 -6.50 34.77
N PRO A 96 22.21 -6.29 35.98
CA PRO A 96 20.80 -5.89 36.10
C PRO A 96 20.51 -4.57 35.38
N TYR A 97 21.42 -3.59 35.46
CA TYR A 97 21.27 -2.33 34.75
C TYR A 97 21.38 -2.52 33.23
N ALA A 98 22.31 -3.35 32.75
CA ALA A 98 22.40 -3.66 31.33
C ALA A 98 21.13 -4.32 30.76
N ILE A 99 20.51 -5.23 31.53
CA ILE A 99 19.22 -5.85 31.18
C ILE A 99 18.10 -4.78 31.17
N PHE A 100 18.05 -3.91 32.18
CA PHE A 100 17.09 -2.82 32.23
C PHE A 100 17.20 -1.89 31.01
N VAL A 101 18.42 -1.44 30.68
CA VAL A 101 18.66 -0.57 29.52
C VAL A 101 18.34 -1.29 28.21
N PHE A 102 18.66 -2.59 28.09
CA PHE A 102 18.26 -3.38 26.93
C PHE A 102 16.73 -3.37 26.73
N ILE A 103 15.96 -3.63 27.80
CA ILE A 103 14.49 -3.61 27.78
C ILE A 103 13.99 -2.20 27.46
N LEU A 104 14.57 -1.17 28.05
CA LEU A 104 14.20 0.23 27.82
C LEU A 104 14.37 0.63 26.35
N ILE A 105 15.53 0.34 25.76
CA ILE A 105 15.82 0.61 24.34
C ILE A 105 14.82 -0.13 23.45
N PHE A 106 14.55 -1.41 23.75
CA PHE A 106 13.61 -2.23 22.99
C PHE A 106 12.21 -1.61 22.96
N PHE A 107 11.63 -1.31 24.12
CA PHE A 107 10.26 -0.80 24.21
C PHE A 107 10.12 0.65 23.73
N VAL A 108 11.08 1.53 24.02
CA VAL A 108 11.05 2.92 23.55
C VAL A 108 11.22 2.98 22.04
N GLY A 109 12.16 2.20 21.49
CA GLY A 109 12.37 2.12 20.04
C GLY A 109 11.14 1.59 19.30
N ASP A 110 10.52 0.53 19.82
CA ASP A 110 9.31 -0.04 19.22
C ASP A 110 8.09 0.90 19.31
N ALA A 111 7.89 1.56 20.45
CA ALA A 111 6.84 2.57 20.62
C ALA A 111 7.05 3.76 19.68
N TRP A 112 8.29 4.25 19.56
CA TRP A 112 8.62 5.35 18.66
C TRP A 112 8.36 4.96 17.21
N PHE A 113 8.80 3.77 16.78
CA PHE A 113 8.58 3.29 15.43
C PHE A 113 7.10 3.29 15.08
N TYR A 114 6.24 2.74 15.96
CA TYR A 114 4.80 2.73 15.74
C TYR A 114 4.24 4.13 15.45
N TRP A 115 4.58 5.11 16.29
CA TRP A 115 4.07 6.48 16.13
C TRP A 115 4.64 7.21 14.93
N ALA A 116 5.95 7.10 14.71
CA ALA A 116 6.63 7.69 13.56
C ALA A 116 6.09 7.11 12.25
N HIS A 117 5.93 5.79 12.18
CA HIS A 117 5.40 5.10 11.02
C HIS A 117 3.93 5.48 10.75
N ARG A 118 3.09 5.51 11.79
CA ARG A 118 1.70 5.97 11.65
C ARG A 118 1.61 7.42 11.19
N PHE A 119 2.50 8.30 11.67
CA PHE A 119 2.59 9.69 11.22
C PHE A 119 2.99 9.82 9.74
N LEU A 120 3.92 8.98 9.28
CA LEU A 120 4.34 8.92 7.88
C LEU A 120 3.20 8.57 6.91
N HIS A 121 2.19 7.82 7.38
CA HIS A 121 0.96 7.53 6.64
C HIS A 121 -0.06 8.66 6.62
N HIS A 122 0.21 9.78 7.30
CA HIS A 122 -0.68 10.93 7.22
C HIS A 122 -0.76 11.44 5.77
N PRO A 123 -1.95 11.71 5.19
CA PRO A 123 -2.10 12.02 3.76
C PRO A 123 -1.27 13.20 3.24
N LYS A 124 -0.94 14.16 4.12
CA LYS A 124 -0.10 15.33 3.79
C LYS A 124 1.39 14.99 3.66
N ILE A 125 1.83 13.85 4.20
CA ILE A 125 3.23 13.46 4.36
C ILE A 125 3.56 12.27 3.46
N TYR A 126 2.65 11.28 3.44
CA TYR A 126 2.82 10.00 2.74
C TYR A 126 3.43 10.16 1.35
N LYS A 127 2.80 10.96 0.48
CA LYS A 127 3.20 11.11 -0.93
C LYS A 127 4.62 11.62 -1.16
N TYR A 128 5.23 12.27 -0.17
CA TYR A 128 6.55 12.88 -0.26
C TYR A 128 7.65 12.06 0.39
N ILE A 129 7.33 11.33 1.45
CA ILE A 129 8.33 10.65 2.28
C ILE A 129 8.13 9.14 2.18
N HIS A 130 6.97 8.65 2.60
CA HIS A 130 6.74 7.22 2.81
C HIS A 130 6.26 6.47 1.56
N ALA A 131 5.78 7.18 0.54
CA ALA A 131 5.34 6.56 -0.71
C ALA A 131 6.47 5.80 -1.40
N VAL A 132 7.74 6.19 -1.23
CA VAL A 132 8.90 5.46 -1.77
C VAL A 132 8.96 4.05 -1.20
N HIS A 133 8.81 3.90 0.11
CA HIS A 133 8.78 2.59 0.77
C HIS A 133 7.65 1.70 0.24
N HIS A 134 6.48 2.32 0.02
CA HIS A 134 5.27 1.67 -0.45
C HIS A 134 5.20 1.44 -1.96
N GLN A 135 6.21 1.87 -2.74
CA GLN A 135 6.33 1.53 -4.16
C GLN A 135 6.67 0.04 -4.36
N SER A 136 7.26 -0.60 -3.35
CA SER A 136 7.61 -2.01 -3.36
C SER A 136 6.37 -2.90 -3.18
N LEU A 137 5.61 -3.08 -4.27
CA LEU A 137 4.36 -3.86 -4.25
C LEU A 137 4.56 -5.33 -3.85
N ASP A 138 5.67 -5.92 -4.27
CA ASP A 138 6.11 -7.26 -3.88
C ASP A 138 7.45 -7.10 -3.17
N ILE A 139 7.39 -7.08 -1.84
CA ILE A 139 8.53 -6.84 -0.98
C ILE A 139 9.53 -8.01 -1.06
N ASN A 140 10.80 -7.65 -1.00
CA ASN A 140 11.94 -8.57 -0.95
C ASN A 140 13.02 -7.98 -0.01
N PRO A 141 14.13 -8.68 0.28
CA PRO A 141 15.18 -8.16 1.16
C PRO A 141 15.62 -6.73 0.88
N PHE A 142 15.72 -6.29 -0.38
CA PHE A 142 16.13 -4.93 -0.71
C PHE A 142 15.08 -3.88 -0.34
N SER A 143 13.80 -4.24 -0.34
CA SER A 143 12.71 -3.36 0.09
C SER A 143 12.84 -2.96 1.57
N SER A 144 13.52 -3.76 2.41
CA SER A 144 13.63 -3.50 3.85
C SER A 144 14.38 -2.21 4.19
N ASN A 145 15.23 -1.72 3.28
CA ASN A 145 15.96 -0.46 3.44
C ASN A 145 15.62 0.56 2.35
N SER A 146 14.59 0.30 1.53
CA SER A 146 14.16 1.21 0.49
C SER A 146 13.30 2.33 1.09
N PHE A 147 13.96 3.38 1.58
CA PHE A 147 13.31 4.50 2.26
C PHE A 147 13.70 5.84 1.63
N HIS A 148 12.86 6.84 1.86
CA HIS A 148 13.30 8.22 1.69
C HIS A 148 14.28 8.63 2.80
N LEU A 149 15.22 9.53 2.53
CA LEU A 149 16.24 9.95 3.52
C LEU A 149 15.63 10.48 4.83
N LEU A 150 14.56 11.28 4.74
CA LEU A 150 13.86 11.81 5.91
C LEU A 150 13.09 10.74 6.69
N GLU A 151 12.65 9.69 6.01
CA GLU A 151 11.99 8.56 6.66
C GLU A 151 12.97 7.82 7.56
N SER A 152 14.14 7.47 7.03
CA SER A 152 15.16 6.76 7.79
C SER A 152 15.68 7.57 8.98
N VAL A 153 15.81 8.90 8.86
CA VAL A 153 16.11 9.79 10.00
C VAL A 153 14.98 9.73 11.04
N LEU A 154 13.72 9.92 10.63
CA LEU A 154 12.59 9.96 11.56
C LEU A 154 12.44 8.63 12.33
N LEU A 155 12.65 7.50 11.67
CA LEU A 155 12.53 6.17 12.29
C LEU A 155 13.67 5.85 13.27
N THR A 156 14.78 6.60 13.26
CA THR A 156 15.99 6.30 14.05
C THR A 156 16.37 7.37 15.08
N ILE A 157 15.85 8.59 14.97
CA ILE A 157 16.21 9.74 15.82
C ILE A 157 15.90 9.53 17.31
N TRP A 158 15.02 8.59 17.66
CA TRP A 158 14.62 8.29 19.04
C TRP A 158 15.75 7.86 19.97
N ILE A 159 16.88 7.40 19.42
CA ILE A 159 18.03 7.01 20.22
C ILE A 159 18.70 8.21 20.91
N ILE A 160 18.62 9.40 20.31
CA ILE A 160 19.26 10.64 20.81
C ILE A 160 18.81 11.02 22.23
N PRO A 161 17.50 11.16 22.52
CA PRO A 161 17.07 11.46 23.88
C PRO A 161 17.44 10.36 24.89
N LEU A 162 17.52 9.08 24.47
CA LEU A 162 17.92 8.00 25.39
C LEU A 162 19.39 8.07 25.79
N VAL A 163 20.30 8.26 24.83
CA VAL A 163 21.75 8.34 25.13
C VAL A 163 22.12 9.59 25.94
N LEU A 164 21.30 10.64 25.89
CA LEU A 164 21.45 11.85 26.72
C LEU A 164 21.04 11.64 28.18
N ILE A 165 20.16 10.69 28.46
CA ILE A 165 19.58 10.49 29.80
C ILE A 165 20.24 9.29 30.50
N PHE A 166 20.54 8.22 29.75
CA PHE A 166 21.03 6.96 30.31
C PHE A 166 22.41 6.61 29.78
N PRO A 167 23.35 6.20 30.64
CA PRO A 167 24.53 5.46 30.21
C PRO A 167 24.10 4.18 29.50
N ILE A 168 24.55 3.98 28.27
CA ILE A 168 24.13 2.85 27.44
C ILE A 168 25.25 1.82 27.28
N PRO A 169 25.06 0.57 27.70
CA PRO A 169 26.02 -0.49 27.41
C PRO A 169 26.00 -0.84 25.92
N THR A 170 27.17 -0.90 25.28
CA THR A 170 27.33 -1.24 23.85
C THR A 170 26.69 -2.59 23.51
N VAL A 171 26.72 -3.57 24.43
CA VAL A 171 26.09 -4.88 24.22
C VAL A 171 24.57 -4.77 24.08
N ALA A 172 23.92 -3.90 24.84
CA ALA A 172 22.47 -3.71 24.79
C ALA A 172 22.04 -3.05 23.46
N LEU A 173 22.83 -2.10 22.96
CA LEU A 173 22.66 -1.52 21.63
C LEU A 173 22.85 -2.58 20.54
N GLY A 174 23.93 -3.35 20.62
CA GLY A 174 24.25 -4.38 19.62
C GLY A 174 23.17 -5.45 19.50
N ILE A 175 22.65 -5.96 20.63
CA ILE A 175 21.57 -6.95 20.63
C ILE A 175 20.28 -6.34 20.04
N ASN A 176 19.89 -5.14 20.46
CA ASN A 176 18.69 -4.46 19.91
C ASN A 176 18.82 -4.19 18.41
N GLN A 177 19.99 -3.75 17.95
CA GLN A 177 20.27 -3.56 16.53
C GLN A 177 20.16 -4.88 15.76
N GLY A 178 20.69 -5.98 16.30
CA GLY A 178 20.58 -7.31 15.71
C GLY A 178 19.12 -7.77 15.56
N ILE A 179 18.32 -7.64 16.63
CA ILE A 179 16.89 -7.96 16.62
C ILE A 179 16.13 -7.07 15.61
N GLY A 180 16.42 -5.76 15.62
CA GLY A 180 15.85 -4.78 14.70
C GLY A 180 16.12 -5.13 13.23
N THR A 181 17.40 -5.35 12.88
CA THR A 181 17.81 -5.73 11.52
C THR A 181 17.18 -7.05 11.09
N PHE A 182 17.20 -8.07 11.96
CA PHE A 182 16.58 -9.36 11.67
C PHE A 182 15.08 -9.20 11.37
N ASN A 183 14.34 -8.48 12.22
CA ASN A 183 12.90 -8.30 12.04
C ASN A 183 12.57 -7.40 10.83
N ASN A 184 13.38 -6.40 10.54
CA ASN A 184 13.24 -5.59 9.34
C ASN A 184 13.41 -6.44 8.06
N ILE A 185 14.46 -7.27 7.97
CA ILE A 185 14.67 -8.14 6.80
C ILE A 185 13.56 -9.18 6.70
N LYS A 186 13.28 -9.90 7.81
CA LYS A 186 12.27 -10.96 7.88
C LYS A 186 10.89 -10.50 7.41
N SER A 187 10.44 -9.33 7.86
CA SER A 187 9.15 -8.75 7.50
C SER A 187 9.03 -8.39 6.01
N HIS A 188 10.16 -8.21 5.32
CA HIS A 188 10.23 -7.88 3.89
C HIS A 188 10.56 -9.05 2.97
N LEU A 189 10.63 -10.29 3.48
CA LEU A 189 10.91 -11.44 2.61
C LEU A 189 9.76 -11.80 1.66
N GLY A 190 8.53 -11.36 1.97
CA GLY A 190 7.33 -11.75 1.24
C GLY A 190 6.83 -13.16 1.57
N TYR A 191 7.39 -13.80 2.61
CA TYR A 191 7.02 -15.13 3.10
C TYR A 191 6.73 -15.09 4.60
N GLU A 192 5.80 -15.93 5.03
CA GLU A 192 5.49 -16.14 6.45
C GLU A 192 6.27 -17.32 7.02
N PHE A 193 7.13 -17.04 8.00
CA PHE A 193 7.98 -18.02 8.65
C PHE A 193 7.55 -18.35 10.08
N TYR A 194 6.66 -17.55 10.68
CA TYR A 194 6.23 -17.76 12.06
C TYR A 194 5.40 -19.04 12.18
N PRO A 195 5.71 -19.92 13.15
CA PRO A 195 4.90 -21.10 13.39
C PRO A 195 3.48 -20.75 13.82
N ARG A 196 2.48 -21.53 13.37
CA ARG A 196 1.06 -21.33 13.73
C ARG A 196 0.82 -21.22 15.24
N PHE A 197 1.59 -21.92 16.07
CA PHE A 197 1.37 -21.91 17.51
C PHE A 197 1.80 -20.59 18.19
N PHE A 198 2.65 -19.78 17.55
CA PHE A 198 3.07 -18.49 18.10
C PHE A 198 1.87 -17.55 18.29
N SER A 199 0.88 -17.57 17.39
CA SER A 199 -0.31 -16.73 17.51
C SER A 199 -1.24 -17.13 18.68
N LYS A 200 -1.00 -18.27 19.33
CA LYS A 200 -1.83 -18.79 20.41
C LYS A 200 -1.21 -18.67 21.81
N ILE A 201 0.11 -18.39 21.90
CA ILE A 201 0.85 -18.44 23.16
C ILE A 201 1.30 -17.03 23.55
N PHE A 202 0.93 -16.56 24.74
CA PHE A 202 1.47 -15.33 25.30
C PHE A 202 2.90 -15.57 25.86
N PRO A 203 3.87 -14.65 25.64
CA PRO A 203 3.75 -13.38 24.92
C PRO A 203 4.11 -13.49 23.41
N LEU A 204 4.37 -14.69 22.87
CA LEU A 204 4.76 -14.87 21.46
C LEU A 204 3.71 -14.33 20.46
N ASN A 205 2.44 -14.34 20.84
CA ASN A 205 1.35 -13.80 20.04
C ASN A 205 1.40 -12.26 19.89
N LEU A 206 2.18 -11.57 20.72
CA LEU A 206 2.43 -10.13 20.60
C LEU A 206 3.49 -9.79 19.55
N LEU A 207 4.24 -10.76 19.04
CA LEU A 207 5.29 -10.48 18.07
C LEU A 207 4.71 -10.20 16.68
N ILE A 208 5.25 -9.19 16.00
CA ILE A 208 4.91 -8.88 14.61
C ILE A 208 5.53 -9.94 13.69
N ASN A 209 4.66 -10.58 12.91
CA ASN A 209 5.05 -11.53 11.88
C ASN A 209 5.12 -10.87 10.50
N SER A 210 5.55 -11.62 9.49
CA SER A 210 5.69 -11.06 8.13
C SER A 210 4.33 -10.77 7.49
N THR A 211 3.27 -11.49 7.88
CA THR A 211 1.89 -11.23 7.44
C THR A 211 1.39 -9.86 7.87
N ASN A 212 1.67 -9.44 9.11
CA ASN A 212 1.32 -8.10 9.61
C ASN A 212 1.85 -7.01 8.67
N HIS A 213 3.16 -7.02 8.41
CA HIS A 213 3.84 -6.01 7.61
C HIS A 213 3.52 -6.11 6.11
N ASN A 214 3.36 -7.32 5.57
CA ASN A 214 2.97 -7.45 4.17
C ASN A 214 1.55 -6.92 3.91
N LEU A 215 0.62 -7.14 4.85
CA LEU A 215 -0.70 -6.52 4.78
C LEU A 215 -0.65 -5.00 4.93
N HIS A 216 0.27 -4.48 5.73
CA HIS A 216 0.51 -3.04 5.80
C HIS A 216 0.84 -2.44 4.42
N HIS A 217 1.75 -3.07 3.67
CA HIS A 217 2.14 -2.69 2.30
C HIS A 217 1.02 -2.77 1.25
N THR A 218 -0.05 -3.51 1.53
CA THR A 218 -1.16 -3.70 0.58
C THR A 218 -2.43 -2.95 0.96
N LYS A 219 -2.67 -2.75 2.25
CA LYS A 219 -3.87 -2.07 2.77
C LYS A 219 -3.61 -0.61 3.16
N TYR A 220 -2.34 -0.23 3.41
CA TYR A 220 -1.88 1.12 3.74
C TYR A 220 -2.46 1.76 5.03
N ASN A 221 -3.37 1.10 5.74
CA ASN A 221 -4.18 1.73 6.80
C ASN A 221 -4.20 0.96 8.13
N GLY A 222 -3.15 0.19 8.43
CA GLY A 222 -3.01 -0.53 9.69
C GLY A 222 -1.71 -1.33 9.78
N ASN A 223 -1.50 -2.03 10.89
CA ASN A 223 -0.30 -2.80 11.21
C ASN A 223 0.99 -1.94 11.13
N TYR A 224 1.08 -0.90 11.96
CA TYR A 224 2.18 0.07 11.94
C TYR A 224 3.39 -0.32 12.80
N GLY A 225 3.26 -1.29 13.72
CA GLY A 225 4.36 -1.68 14.59
C GLY A 225 5.55 -2.33 13.86
N LEU A 226 6.67 -2.49 14.56
CA LEU A 226 7.88 -3.15 14.05
C LEU A 226 8.14 -4.51 14.73
N GLN A 227 8.16 -4.51 16.07
CA GLN A 227 8.50 -5.67 16.89
C GLN A 227 7.26 -6.24 17.56
N LEU A 228 6.46 -5.37 18.20
CA LEU A 228 5.28 -5.77 18.96
C LEU A 228 3.98 -5.25 18.33
N ARG A 229 2.98 -6.14 18.25
CA ARG A 229 1.60 -5.84 17.83
C ARG A 229 0.82 -5.07 18.90
N ILE A 230 1.34 -4.97 20.12
CA ILE A 230 0.62 -4.36 21.25
C ILE A 230 0.18 -2.93 20.95
N TRP A 231 0.98 -2.14 20.23
CA TRP A 231 0.61 -0.78 19.84
C TRP A 231 -0.55 -0.76 18.86
N ASP A 232 -0.54 -1.64 17.86
CA ASP A 232 -1.65 -1.77 16.92
C ASP A 232 -2.94 -2.24 17.60
N MET A 233 -2.83 -3.15 18.57
CA MET A 233 -3.96 -3.63 19.37
C MET A 233 -4.54 -2.51 20.27
N LEU A 234 -3.67 -1.80 21.00
CA LEU A 234 -4.09 -0.74 21.94
C LEU A 234 -4.76 0.44 21.22
N PHE A 235 -4.28 0.78 20.03
CA PHE A 235 -4.78 1.94 19.29
C PHE A 235 -5.71 1.57 18.13
N GLY A 236 -6.11 0.31 18.03
CA GLY A 236 -7.09 -0.17 17.05
C GLY A 236 -6.64 -0.02 15.60
N THR A 237 -5.34 -0.10 15.33
CA THR A 237 -4.76 -0.04 13.99
C THR A 237 -4.39 -1.41 13.43
N GLU A 238 -4.70 -2.49 14.14
CA GLU A 238 -4.52 -3.85 13.64
C GLU A 238 -5.53 -4.21 12.55
N LEU A 239 -5.05 -4.73 11.42
CA LEU A 239 -5.90 -5.15 10.31
C LEU A 239 -6.62 -6.46 10.65
N LYS A 240 -7.95 -6.48 10.47
CA LYS A 240 -8.82 -7.61 10.83
C LYS A 240 -8.49 -8.88 10.04
N GLU A 241 -7.97 -8.72 8.83
CA GLU A 241 -7.62 -9.80 7.91
C GLU A 241 -6.30 -10.48 8.28
N THR A 242 -5.51 -9.90 9.20
CA THR A 242 -4.17 -10.40 9.53
C THR A 242 -4.18 -11.84 10.00
N ASP A 243 -4.99 -12.16 11.01
CA ASP A 243 -5.03 -13.51 11.56
C ASP A 243 -5.68 -14.50 10.58
N ALA A 244 -6.64 -14.04 9.77
CA ALA A 244 -7.27 -14.87 8.74
C ALA A 244 -6.25 -15.27 7.66
N LEU A 245 -5.48 -14.30 7.14
CA LEU A 245 -4.44 -14.56 6.15
C LEU A 245 -3.30 -15.40 6.73
N PHE A 246 -2.88 -15.12 7.97
CA PHE A 246 -1.85 -15.91 8.65
C PHE A 246 -2.26 -17.38 8.78
N ASN A 247 -3.51 -17.65 9.16
CA ASN A 247 -4.03 -19.02 9.25
C ASN A 247 -4.18 -19.68 7.86
N GLU A 248 -4.68 -18.94 6.87
CA GLU A 248 -4.85 -19.44 5.50
C GLU A 248 -3.52 -19.90 4.89
N ILE A 249 -2.44 -19.10 5.05
CA ILE A 249 -1.09 -19.46 4.58
C ILE A 249 -0.63 -20.80 5.17
N HIS A 250 -1.02 -21.11 6.42
CA HIS A 250 -0.67 -22.36 7.09
C HIS A 250 -1.48 -23.58 6.60
N GLU A 251 -2.58 -23.36 5.89
CA GLU A 251 -3.50 -24.41 5.44
C GLU A 251 -3.33 -24.73 3.94
N ARG A 252 -2.52 -23.95 3.21
CA ARG A 252 -2.26 -24.12 1.77
C ARG A 252 -1.61 -25.46 1.42
N LYS A 253 -2.24 -26.17 0.48
CA LYS A 253 -1.71 -27.43 -0.10
C LYS A 253 -1.10 -27.22 -1.48
N ASN A 254 -1.83 -26.56 -2.38
CA ASN A 254 -1.44 -26.25 -3.75
C ASN A 254 -1.49 -24.74 -3.97
N VAL A 255 -0.42 -24.16 -4.53
CA VAL A 255 -0.32 -22.72 -4.77
C VAL A 255 0.20 -22.49 -6.18
N VAL A 256 -0.52 -21.67 -6.94
CA VAL A 256 -0.08 -21.15 -8.23
C VAL A 256 0.37 -19.71 -8.03
N ILE A 257 1.65 -19.44 -8.28
CA ILE A 257 2.19 -18.08 -8.23
C ILE A 257 2.05 -17.48 -9.63
N LYS A 258 1.28 -16.40 -9.76
CA LYS A 258 1.13 -15.67 -11.02
C LYS A 258 2.32 -14.73 -11.20
N ASP A 259 3.10 -14.90 -12.28
CA ASP A 259 4.18 -13.96 -12.62
C ASP A 259 3.59 -12.69 -13.21
N ASN A 260 3.65 -11.62 -12.41
CA ASN A 260 3.16 -10.29 -12.74
C ASN A 260 4.30 -9.26 -12.85
N THR A 261 5.49 -9.70 -13.29
CA THR A 261 6.66 -8.84 -13.48
C THR A 261 6.85 -8.34 -14.91
N LYS A 262 6.12 -8.93 -15.86
CA LYS A 262 6.23 -8.65 -17.29
C LYS A 262 4.98 -7.95 -17.79
N TYR A 263 5.17 -6.77 -18.38
CA TYR A 263 4.10 -6.07 -19.08
C TYR A 263 3.68 -6.89 -20.29
N GLN A 264 2.39 -7.15 -20.37
CA GLN A 264 1.75 -7.74 -21.54
C GLN A 264 1.12 -6.64 -22.39
N PRO A 265 1.24 -6.70 -23.72
CA PRO A 265 0.65 -5.69 -24.59
C PRO A 265 -0.87 -5.82 -24.63
N LEU A 266 -1.55 -4.70 -24.39
CA LEU A 266 -2.99 -4.52 -24.60
C LEU A 266 -3.21 -3.53 -25.72
N LYS A 267 -4.09 -3.87 -26.66
CA LYS A 267 -4.46 -3.00 -27.77
C LYS A 267 -5.67 -2.16 -27.41
N ILE A 268 -5.63 -0.86 -27.68
CA ILE A 268 -6.79 0.02 -27.57
C ILE A 268 -7.72 -0.27 -28.75
N THR A 269 -8.93 -0.75 -28.46
CA THR A 269 -9.92 -1.11 -29.48
C THR A 269 -11.04 -0.10 -29.61
N LYS A 270 -11.31 0.66 -28.54
CA LYS A 270 -12.34 1.70 -28.53
C LYS A 270 -12.03 2.76 -27.47
N ILE A 271 -12.38 4.00 -27.76
CA ILE A 271 -12.33 5.13 -26.82
C ILE A 271 -13.71 5.80 -26.80
N ILE A 272 -14.26 6.04 -25.62
CA ILE A 272 -15.57 6.70 -25.42
C ILE A 272 -15.38 7.88 -24.48
N GLY A 273 -15.88 9.07 -24.83
CA GLY A 273 -15.99 10.18 -23.87
C GLY A 273 -17.16 9.94 -22.91
N GLU A 274 -16.89 9.93 -21.61
CA GLU A 274 -17.90 9.73 -20.56
C GLU A 274 -18.45 11.07 -20.04
N THR A 275 -17.56 12.04 -19.84
CA THR A 275 -17.87 13.41 -19.40
C THR A 275 -16.89 14.39 -20.06
N ALA A 276 -17.04 15.69 -19.82
CA ALA A 276 -16.11 16.71 -20.32
C ALA A 276 -14.64 16.52 -19.85
N ASP A 277 -14.41 15.73 -18.80
CA ASP A 277 -13.09 15.48 -18.23
C ASP A 277 -12.78 13.99 -18.00
N CYS A 278 -13.54 13.08 -18.63
CA CYS A 278 -13.38 11.64 -18.45
C CYS A 278 -13.65 10.85 -19.73
N CYS A 279 -12.83 9.82 -19.98
CA CYS A 279 -13.03 8.88 -21.08
C CYS A 279 -12.85 7.43 -20.64
N SER A 280 -13.50 6.50 -21.32
CA SER A 280 -13.31 5.05 -21.18
C SER A 280 -12.47 4.51 -22.32
N ILE A 281 -11.45 3.72 -21.99
CA ILE A 281 -10.55 3.05 -22.92
C ILE A 281 -10.85 1.54 -22.86
N TYR A 282 -11.19 0.96 -24.00
CA TYR A 282 -11.44 -0.46 -24.16
C TYR A 282 -10.17 -1.11 -24.67
N LEU A 283 -9.80 -2.22 -24.04
CA LEU A 283 -8.53 -2.89 -24.16
C LEU A 283 -8.78 -4.37 -24.45
N GLU A 284 -8.06 -4.90 -25.43
CA GLU A 284 -7.99 -6.33 -25.70
C GLU A 284 -6.55 -6.81 -25.49
N PRO A 285 -6.34 -7.85 -24.67
CA PRO A 285 -5.02 -8.44 -24.56
C PRO A 285 -4.66 -9.17 -25.85
N LEU A 286 -3.41 -9.02 -26.27
CA LEU A 286 -2.89 -9.80 -27.40
C LEU A 286 -2.62 -11.26 -27.01
N ASN A 287 -2.63 -11.56 -25.70
CA ASN A 287 -2.49 -12.91 -25.14
C ASN A 287 -3.81 -13.34 -24.46
N PRO A 288 -4.42 -14.48 -24.86
CA PRO A 288 -5.66 -14.97 -24.26
C PRO A 288 -5.57 -15.39 -22.79
N ASP A 289 -4.38 -15.55 -22.19
CA ASP A 289 -4.25 -15.90 -20.77
C ASP A 289 -4.47 -14.71 -19.80
N PHE A 290 -4.74 -13.51 -20.32
CA PHE A 290 -4.78 -12.25 -19.55
C PHE A 290 -6.14 -11.98 -18.83
N TYR A 291 -7.16 -12.84 -18.99
CA TYR A 291 -8.55 -12.48 -18.64
C TYR A 291 -9.01 -12.76 -17.20
N ASP A 292 -8.27 -13.51 -16.39
CA ASP A 292 -8.75 -13.84 -15.03
C ASP A 292 -8.54 -12.70 -14.03
N TYR A 293 -9.59 -11.91 -13.79
CA TYR A 293 -9.67 -10.90 -12.74
C TYR A 293 -10.98 -10.94 -11.97
N TYR A 294 -10.97 -10.35 -10.78
CA TYR A 294 -12.18 -10.15 -9.99
C TYR A 294 -12.73 -8.73 -10.15
N ALA A 295 -14.05 -8.60 -10.12
CA ALA A 295 -14.75 -7.34 -10.32
C ALA A 295 -14.42 -6.34 -9.18
N GLY A 296 -13.80 -5.22 -9.54
CA GLY A 296 -13.28 -4.20 -8.61
C GLY A 296 -11.75 -4.06 -8.60
N GLN A 297 -11.03 -5.03 -9.18
CA GLN A 297 -9.57 -4.95 -9.37
C GLN A 297 -9.15 -3.85 -10.37
N TYR A 298 -7.84 -3.58 -10.43
CA TYR A 298 -7.23 -2.57 -11.30
C TYR A 298 -6.07 -3.14 -12.13
N LEU A 299 -5.74 -2.45 -13.22
CA LEU A 299 -4.55 -2.68 -14.05
C LEU A 299 -3.47 -1.64 -13.73
N ASN A 300 -2.21 -2.07 -13.68
CA ASN A 300 -1.07 -1.16 -13.78
C ASN A 300 -0.68 -1.04 -15.25
N ILE A 301 -0.88 0.15 -15.82
CA ILE A 301 -0.68 0.42 -17.23
C ILE A 301 0.54 1.29 -17.44
N ARG A 302 1.44 0.81 -18.30
CA ARG A 302 2.59 1.51 -18.83
C ARG A 302 2.25 2.15 -20.15
N VAL A 303 2.42 3.47 -20.21
CA VAL A 303 2.24 4.27 -21.42
C VAL A 303 3.54 4.99 -21.75
N ASN A 304 3.92 4.99 -23.03
CA ASN A 304 5.01 5.83 -23.52
C ASN A 304 4.43 7.18 -23.98
N VAL A 305 4.84 8.26 -23.32
CA VAL A 305 4.47 9.62 -23.70
C VAL A 305 5.74 10.38 -24.03
N ASN A 306 5.90 10.78 -25.30
CA ASN A 306 7.06 11.51 -25.81
C ASN A 306 8.41 10.83 -25.48
N GLY A 307 8.50 9.50 -25.66
CA GLY A 307 9.72 8.73 -25.45
C GLY A 307 9.97 8.32 -23.99
N LYS A 308 9.14 8.77 -23.04
CA LYS A 308 9.26 8.40 -21.61
C LYS A 308 8.11 7.51 -21.16
N ASN A 309 8.45 6.44 -20.44
CA ASN A 309 7.47 5.52 -19.87
C ASN A 309 6.91 6.05 -18.55
N TYR A 310 5.59 5.95 -18.38
CA TYR A 310 4.87 6.28 -17.16
C TYR A 310 3.95 5.12 -16.78
N ASP A 311 3.96 4.77 -15.50
CA ASP A 311 3.08 3.72 -14.95
C ASP A 311 1.98 4.34 -14.11
N ARG A 312 0.73 3.92 -14.34
CA ARG A 312 -0.43 4.34 -13.53
C ARG A 312 -1.41 3.19 -13.35
N SER A 313 -2.06 3.19 -12.19
CA SER A 313 -3.10 2.21 -11.86
C SER A 313 -4.47 2.72 -12.28
N PHE A 314 -5.25 1.89 -12.95
CA PHE A 314 -6.63 2.20 -13.33
C PHE A 314 -7.55 1.02 -13.00
N SER A 315 -8.58 1.27 -12.19
CA SER A 315 -9.62 0.26 -11.90
C SER A 315 -10.27 -0.22 -13.19
N LEU A 316 -10.50 -1.52 -13.26
CA LEU A 316 -11.30 -2.13 -14.30
C LEU A 316 -12.76 -1.75 -14.07
N SER A 317 -13.37 -1.19 -15.11
CA SER A 317 -14.78 -0.80 -15.18
C SER A 317 -15.59 -1.74 -16.09
N SER A 318 -14.99 -2.85 -16.52
CA SER A 318 -15.63 -3.99 -17.20
C SER A 318 -15.94 -5.10 -16.19
N SER A 319 -16.94 -5.93 -16.48
CA SER A 319 -17.23 -7.13 -15.70
C SER A 319 -16.41 -8.32 -16.22
N PRO A 320 -15.69 -9.08 -15.36
CA PRO A 320 -14.92 -10.25 -15.80
C PRO A 320 -15.78 -11.39 -16.32
N THR A 321 -17.07 -11.43 -15.96
CA THR A 321 -17.95 -12.53 -16.31
C THR A 321 -18.89 -12.21 -17.48
N GLU A 322 -19.13 -10.91 -17.75
CA GLU A 322 -20.09 -10.47 -18.76
C GLU A 322 -19.45 -9.74 -19.95
N ASP A 323 -18.29 -9.11 -19.75
CA ASP A 323 -17.61 -8.37 -20.82
C ASP A 323 -16.47 -9.21 -21.41
N LYS A 324 -16.41 -9.24 -22.74
CA LYS A 324 -15.31 -9.89 -23.50
C LYS A 324 -14.10 -8.98 -23.72
N PHE A 325 -14.11 -7.81 -23.09
CA PHE A 325 -13.09 -6.78 -23.20
C PHE A 325 -12.71 -6.30 -21.80
N LEU A 326 -11.53 -5.70 -21.70
CA LEU A 326 -11.16 -4.93 -20.53
C LEU A 326 -11.53 -3.47 -20.76
N ARG A 327 -12.00 -2.78 -19.73
CA ARG A 327 -12.30 -1.35 -19.81
C ARG A 327 -11.69 -0.64 -18.63
N ILE A 328 -10.89 0.39 -18.88
CA ILE A 328 -10.49 1.37 -17.87
C ILE A 328 -11.24 2.67 -18.13
N THR A 329 -11.45 3.46 -17.08
CA THR A 329 -12.09 4.77 -17.22
C THR A 329 -11.24 5.81 -16.51
N VAL A 330 -10.82 6.79 -17.30
CA VAL A 330 -9.72 7.70 -17.02
C VAL A 330 -10.29 9.10 -16.88
N LYS A 331 -10.20 9.66 -15.68
CA LYS A 331 -10.50 11.07 -15.44
C LYS A 331 -9.22 11.90 -15.54
N LEU A 332 -9.30 13.09 -16.13
CA LEU A 332 -8.16 14.00 -16.29
C LEU A 332 -7.55 14.36 -14.92
N ASN A 333 -6.32 13.88 -14.70
CA ASN A 333 -5.45 14.15 -13.56
C ASN A 333 -3.97 13.78 -13.91
N GLY A 334 -3.28 14.65 -14.64
CA GLY A 334 -1.84 14.50 -14.94
C GLY A 334 -1.49 13.78 -16.26
N ILE A 335 -0.20 13.55 -16.49
CA ILE A 335 0.38 13.25 -17.83
C ILE A 335 -0.30 12.06 -18.53
N VAL A 336 -0.42 10.91 -17.87
CA VAL A 336 -0.99 9.69 -18.48
C VAL A 336 -2.47 9.87 -18.82
N SER A 337 -3.23 10.50 -17.93
CA SER A 337 -4.65 10.76 -18.18
C SER A 337 -4.86 11.77 -19.33
N HIS A 338 -4.01 12.79 -19.43
CA HIS A 338 -4.02 13.71 -20.57
C HIS A 338 -3.71 12.99 -21.88
N HIS A 339 -2.78 12.03 -21.86
CA HIS A 339 -2.48 11.23 -23.04
C HIS A 339 -3.71 10.43 -23.49
N PHE A 340 -4.33 9.66 -22.60
CA PHE A 340 -5.53 8.89 -22.91
C PHE A 340 -6.70 9.73 -23.39
N PHE A 341 -6.89 10.92 -22.82
CA PHE A 341 -8.03 11.77 -23.16
C PHE A 341 -7.82 12.54 -24.48
N ASN A 342 -6.60 13.00 -24.78
CA ASN A 342 -6.37 13.94 -25.88
C ASN A 342 -5.63 13.35 -27.09
N THR A 343 -4.81 12.31 -26.89
CA THR A 343 -3.81 11.91 -27.90
C THR A 343 -3.76 10.42 -28.22
N ALA A 344 -4.22 9.55 -27.31
CA ALA A 344 -4.33 8.12 -27.56
C ALA A 344 -5.32 7.84 -28.70
N LYS A 345 -5.02 6.82 -29.50
CA LYS A 345 -5.82 6.44 -30.67
C LYS A 345 -6.18 4.96 -30.61
N ILE A 346 -7.29 4.62 -31.28
CA ILE A 346 -7.64 3.23 -31.54
C ILE A 346 -6.50 2.59 -32.35
N GLY A 347 -6.07 1.40 -31.93
CA GLY A 347 -4.93 0.69 -32.50
C GLY A 347 -3.64 0.85 -31.70
N ASP A 348 -3.51 1.87 -30.86
CA ASP A 348 -2.35 2.04 -29.98
C ASP A 348 -2.21 0.84 -29.04
N THR A 349 -0.98 0.54 -28.65
CA THR A 349 -0.66 -0.51 -27.67
C THR A 349 -0.14 0.10 -26.39
N VAL A 350 -0.66 -0.37 -25.26
CA VAL A 350 -0.14 -0.06 -23.92
C VAL A 350 0.39 -1.34 -23.28
N GLY A 351 1.36 -1.21 -22.38
CA GLY A 351 1.77 -2.34 -21.55
C GLY A 351 0.85 -2.43 -20.33
N ALA A 352 0.41 -3.63 -19.94
CA ALA A 352 -0.26 -3.84 -18.67
C ALA A 352 0.33 -5.02 -17.90
N LEU A 353 0.43 -4.86 -16.59
CA LEU A 353 0.56 -5.98 -15.66
C LEU A 353 -0.80 -6.65 -15.49
N LEU A 354 -0.82 -7.92 -15.08
CA LEU A 354 -2.02 -8.66 -14.71
C LEU A 354 -2.84 -7.89 -13.65
N PRO A 355 -4.18 -7.99 -13.72
CA PRO A 355 -5.09 -7.40 -12.74
C PRO A 355 -4.74 -7.74 -11.29
N THR A 356 -4.90 -6.76 -10.42
CA THR A 356 -4.59 -6.85 -8.99
C THR A 356 -5.53 -5.99 -8.15
N GLY A 357 -5.49 -6.15 -6.83
CA GLY A 357 -6.29 -5.42 -5.87
C GLY A 357 -7.17 -6.36 -5.07
N ASP A 358 -7.48 -5.96 -3.84
CA ASP A 358 -8.27 -6.76 -2.90
C ASP A 358 -9.68 -6.19 -2.71
N PHE A 359 -9.98 -5.07 -3.38
CA PHE A 359 -11.31 -4.50 -3.46
C PHE A 359 -12.10 -5.22 -4.54
N PHE A 360 -12.56 -6.43 -4.22
CA PHE A 360 -13.35 -7.22 -5.16
C PHE A 360 -14.46 -8.01 -4.48
N VAL A 361 -15.33 -8.58 -5.31
CA VAL A 361 -16.34 -9.55 -4.90
C VAL A 361 -16.15 -10.86 -5.65
N GLU A 362 -16.40 -11.95 -4.94
CA GLU A 362 -16.58 -13.28 -5.53
C GLU A 362 -18.07 -13.61 -5.51
N PRO A 363 -18.77 -13.34 -6.63
CA PRO A 363 -20.20 -13.54 -6.66
C PRO A 363 -20.54 -15.03 -6.63
N ASN A 364 -21.64 -15.38 -5.96
CA ASN A 364 -22.15 -16.75 -5.95
C ASN A 364 -23.66 -16.77 -6.23
N LEU A 365 -24.10 -17.69 -7.10
CA LEU A 365 -25.52 -17.86 -7.46
C LEU A 365 -26.43 -18.08 -6.24
N ASN A 366 -25.88 -18.63 -5.16
CA ASN A 366 -26.61 -18.90 -3.93
C ASN A 366 -26.65 -17.72 -2.94
N ASN A 367 -25.91 -16.64 -3.22
CA ASN A 367 -25.90 -15.47 -2.35
C ASN A 367 -27.22 -14.70 -2.44
N GLU A 368 -27.65 -14.17 -1.29
CA GLU A 368 -28.81 -13.31 -1.12
C GLU A 368 -28.41 -12.16 -0.19
N LYS A 369 -27.48 -11.35 -0.66
CA LYS A 369 -26.84 -10.28 0.12
C LYS A 369 -27.47 -8.93 -0.19
N ASN A 370 -27.36 -8.01 0.75
CA ASN A 370 -27.67 -6.61 0.51
C ASN A 370 -26.36 -5.83 0.39
N TYR A 371 -26.19 -5.12 -0.72
CA TYR A 371 -25.00 -4.34 -1.01
C TYR A 371 -25.29 -2.85 -0.95
N LEU A 372 -24.41 -2.11 -0.26
CA LEU A 372 -24.36 -0.65 -0.31
C LEU A 372 -23.09 -0.21 -1.04
N MET A 373 -23.26 0.40 -2.20
CA MET A 373 -22.17 0.96 -3.00
C MET A 373 -22.16 2.48 -2.80
N ILE A 374 -21.06 3.05 -2.32
CA ILE A 374 -20.91 4.50 -2.13
C ILE A 374 -19.78 5.00 -3.03
N ALA A 375 -20.15 5.73 -4.07
CA ALA A 375 -19.23 6.22 -5.09
C ALA A 375 -19.11 7.75 -5.05
N GLY A 376 -17.91 8.28 -5.32
CA GLY A 376 -17.69 9.71 -5.56
C GLY A 376 -16.92 9.96 -6.85
N GLY A 377 -17.52 10.66 -7.81
CA GLY A 377 -16.89 10.96 -9.12
C GLY A 377 -16.36 9.71 -9.82
N SER A 378 -15.07 9.69 -10.16
CA SER A 378 -14.41 8.53 -10.79
C SER A 378 -14.28 7.31 -9.88
N GLY A 379 -14.61 7.42 -8.58
CA GLY A 379 -14.73 6.27 -7.68
C GLY A 379 -15.80 5.26 -8.10
N ILE A 380 -16.67 5.62 -9.05
CA ILE A 380 -17.63 4.68 -9.64
C ILE A 380 -16.96 3.55 -10.43
N THR A 381 -15.70 3.69 -10.88
CA THR A 381 -15.11 2.76 -11.85
C THR A 381 -14.97 1.32 -11.35
N PRO A 382 -14.34 1.02 -10.18
CA PRO A 382 -14.34 -0.34 -9.67
C PRO A 382 -15.76 -0.78 -9.26
N LEU A 383 -16.57 0.14 -8.71
CA LEU A 383 -17.93 -0.16 -8.27
C LEU A 383 -18.85 -0.53 -9.44
N TYR A 384 -18.67 0.06 -10.61
CA TYR A 384 -19.45 -0.28 -11.80
C TYR A 384 -19.16 -1.72 -12.24
N SER A 385 -17.88 -2.12 -12.26
CA SER A 385 -17.48 -3.51 -12.51
C SER A 385 -18.13 -4.47 -11.51
N THR A 386 -18.04 -4.16 -10.22
CA THR A 386 -18.64 -4.94 -9.12
C THR A 386 -20.17 -5.01 -9.26
N ILE A 387 -20.86 -3.89 -9.45
CA ILE A 387 -22.32 -3.80 -9.59
C ILE A 387 -22.78 -4.67 -10.76
N LYS A 388 -22.20 -4.46 -11.94
CA LYS A 388 -22.56 -5.22 -13.13
C LYS A 388 -22.37 -6.72 -12.87
N THR A 389 -21.24 -7.12 -12.31
CA THR A 389 -20.95 -8.53 -12.05
C THR A 389 -21.95 -9.16 -11.06
N ILE A 390 -22.28 -8.50 -9.95
CA ILE A 390 -23.25 -9.00 -8.97
C ILE A 390 -24.64 -9.13 -9.61
N LEU A 391 -25.09 -8.15 -10.40
CA LEU A 391 -26.42 -8.20 -11.02
C LEU A 391 -26.64 -9.43 -11.90
N TYR A 392 -25.61 -9.88 -12.61
CA TYR A 392 -25.68 -11.08 -13.45
C TYR A 392 -25.43 -12.39 -12.69
N ARG A 393 -24.63 -12.36 -11.62
CA ARG A 393 -24.14 -13.59 -10.94
C ARG A 393 -24.78 -13.86 -9.58
N GLU A 394 -25.47 -12.89 -8.99
CA GLU A 394 -26.20 -13.02 -7.73
C GLU A 394 -27.64 -12.47 -7.86
N PRO A 395 -28.55 -13.17 -8.57
CA PRO A 395 -29.87 -12.63 -8.90
C PRO A 395 -30.76 -12.36 -7.68
N ARG A 396 -30.47 -12.98 -6.53
CA ARG A 396 -31.18 -12.76 -5.26
C ARG A 396 -30.60 -11.63 -4.42
N SER A 397 -29.38 -11.17 -4.72
CA SER A 397 -28.77 -10.05 -4.04
C SER A 397 -29.37 -8.72 -4.49
N LYS A 398 -29.42 -7.75 -3.58
CA LYS A 398 -29.92 -6.39 -3.84
C LYS A 398 -28.79 -5.39 -3.73
N ILE A 399 -28.75 -4.41 -4.63
CA ILE A 399 -27.73 -3.37 -4.66
C ILE A 399 -28.38 -2.00 -4.54
N THR A 400 -27.87 -1.19 -3.63
CA THR A 400 -28.15 0.25 -3.57
C THR A 400 -26.87 1.03 -3.81
N LEU A 401 -26.86 1.88 -4.84
CA LEU A 401 -25.76 2.78 -5.17
C LEU A 401 -26.08 4.21 -4.73
N PHE A 402 -25.29 4.76 -3.82
CA PHE A 402 -25.24 6.18 -3.50
C PHE A 402 -24.10 6.83 -4.27
N TYR A 403 -24.44 7.62 -5.29
CA TYR A 403 -23.45 8.17 -6.22
C TYR A 403 -23.37 9.70 -6.13
N SER A 404 -22.29 10.18 -5.50
CA SER A 404 -22.00 11.60 -5.31
C SER A 404 -21.20 12.20 -6.47
N ASN A 405 -21.74 13.27 -7.07
CA ASN A 405 -21.12 13.99 -8.18
C ASN A 405 -21.17 15.52 -7.96
N LYS A 406 -20.39 16.28 -8.73
CA LYS A 406 -20.39 17.75 -8.64
C LYS A 406 -21.66 18.33 -9.28
N SER A 407 -22.00 17.80 -10.44
CA SER A 407 -23.12 18.20 -11.30
C SER A 407 -23.65 16.99 -12.08
N GLU A 408 -24.82 17.11 -12.70
CA GLU A 408 -25.46 16.00 -13.44
C GLU A 408 -24.68 15.58 -14.68
N ASP A 409 -24.10 16.54 -15.39
CA ASP A 409 -23.20 16.34 -16.55
C ASP A 409 -21.85 15.70 -16.17
N SER A 410 -21.53 15.64 -14.88
CA SER A 410 -20.32 14.97 -14.37
C SER A 410 -20.54 13.51 -13.95
N ILE A 411 -21.75 12.97 -14.12
CA ILE A 411 -22.07 11.58 -13.80
C ILE A 411 -21.42 10.67 -14.85
N ILE A 412 -20.34 10.00 -14.47
CA ILE A 412 -19.69 8.99 -15.31
C ILE A 412 -20.62 7.77 -15.42
N PHE A 413 -20.71 7.18 -16.62
CA PHE A 413 -21.61 6.06 -16.94
C PHE A 413 -23.11 6.37 -16.79
N ALA A 414 -23.55 7.63 -16.90
CA ALA A 414 -24.96 8.00 -16.70
C ALA A 414 -25.95 7.14 -17.53
N ASN A 415 -25.67 6.95 -18.82
CA ASN A 415 -26.52 6.15 -19.71
C ASN A 415 -26.49 4.67 -19.35
N ASP A 416 -25.30 4.11 -19.14
CA ASP A 416 -25.09 2.70 -18.76
C ASP A 416 -25.81 2.38 -17.44
N LEU A 417 -25.67 3.23 -16.42
CA LEU A 417 -26.33 3.08 -15.12
C LEU A 417 -27.86 3.15 -15.24
N ASN A 418 -28.38 4.06 -16.06
CA ASN A 418 -29.81 4.16 -16.34
C ASN A 418 -30.35 2.92 -17.08
N GLN A 419 -29.55 2.31 -17.96
CA GLN A 419 -29.92 1.08 -18.62
C GLN A 419 -29.92 -0.10 -17.65
N LEU A 420 -28.91 -0.22 -16.80
CA LEU A 420 -28.85 -1.25 -15.76
C LEU A 420 -30.04 -1.16 -14.79
N SER A 421 -30.40 0.05 -14.33
CA SER A 421 -31.54 0.21 -13.39
C SER A 421 -32.90 -0.12 -14.01
N LYS A 422 -33.06 0.10 -15.32
CA LYS A 422 -34.25 -0.35 -16.07
C LYS A 422 -34.31 -1.86 -16.26
N THR A 423 -33.14 -2.49 -16.42
CA THR A 423 -33.02 -3.92 -16.71
C THR A 423 -33.16 -4.77 -15.43
N PHE A 424 -32.56 -4.31 -14.34
CA PHE A 424 -32.43 -5.04 -13.09
C PHE A 424 -33.22 -4.39 -11.96
N ARG A 425 -34.33 -5.02 -11.54
CA ARG A 425 -35.17 -4.53 -10.43
C ARG A 425 -34.47 -4.55 -9.07
N ASN A 426 -33.41 -5.33 -8.94
CA ASN A 426 -32.58 -5.44 -7.74
C ASN A 426 -31.46 -4.37 -7.68
N LEU A 427 -31.43 -3.41 -8.60
CA LEU A 427 -30.55 -2.23 -8.56
C LEU A 427 -31.36 -0.96 -8.22
N THR A 428 -30.98 -0.28 -7.14
CA THR A 428 -31.46 1.08 -6.81
C THR A 428 -30.30 2.05 -6.89
N ILE A 429 -30.47 3.17 -7.60
CA ILE A 429 -29.45 4.22 -7.72
C ILE A 429 -30.00 5.52 -7.15
N LYS A 430 -29.27 6.15 -6.23
CA LYS A 430 -29.52 7.48 -5.71
C LYS A 430 -28.36 8.40 -6.05
N HIS A 431 -28.63 9.43 -6.85
CA HIS A 431 -27.64 10.45 -7.20
C HIS A 431 -27.67 11.58 -6.17
N PHE A 432 -26.47 11.97 -5.72
CA PHE A 432 -26.25 13.13 -4.86
C PHE A 432 -25.44 14.15 -5.64
N ILE A 433 -26.04 15.30 -5.93
CA ILE A 433 -25.41 16.37 -6.70
C ILE A 433 -25.00 17.47 -5.73
N SER A 434 -23.70 17.78 -5.68
CA SER A 434 -23.13 18.68 -4.66
C SER A 434 -23.81 20.04 -4.53
N SER A 435 -24.37 20.57 -5.63
CA SER A 435 -25.11 21.84 -5.66
C SER A 435 -26.59 21.75 -5.30
N LYS A 436 -27.20 20.55 -5.29
CA LYS A 436 -28.64 20.33 -5.05
C LYS A 436 -28.92 19.54 -3.78
N ASN A 437 -28.24 18.40 -3.62
CA ASN A 437 -28.41 17.49 -2.50
C ASN A 437 -27.11 16.71 -2.27
N ARG A 438 -26.52 16.84 -1.09
CA ARG A 438 -25.30 16.12 -0.71
C ARG A 438 -25.69 14.84 0.02
N LEU A 439 -24.84 13.82 -0.05
CA LEU A 439 -25.03 12.63 0.78
C LEU A 439 -24.90 13.02 2.25
N GLU A 440 -25.95 12.78 3.03
CA GLU A 440 -26.02 13.10 4.45
C GLU A 440 -25.97 11.84 5.31
N LYS A 441 -25.82 12.03 6.62
CA LYS A 441 -25.69 10.91 7.55
C LYS A 441 -26.97 10.10 7.55
N GLU A 442 -28.09 10.80 7.54
CA GLU A 442 -29.47 10.32 7.55
C GLU A 442 -29.73 9.33 6.41
N ASP A 443 -29.16 9.54 5.22
CA ASP A 443 -29.28 8.61 4.09
C ASP A 443 -28.69 7.23 4.41
N ILE A 444 -27.50 7.22 5.02
CA ILE A 444 -26.82 5.99 5.43
C ILE A 444 -27.56 5.35 6.60
N ILE A 445 -28.02 6.15 7.57
CA ILE A 445 -28.83 5.67 8.71
C ILE A 445 -30.08 4.96 8.20
N ASN A 446 -30.85 5.61 7.32
CA ASN A 446 -32.11 5.10 6.81
C ASN A 446 -31.90 3.79 6.03
N PHE A 447 -30.81 3.70 5.26
CA PHE A 447 -30.45 2.46 4.58
C PHE A 447 -30.10 1.34 5.57
N VAL A 448 -29.23 1.61 6.54
CA VAL A 448 -28.78 0.60 7.52
C VAL A 448 -29.92 0.15 8.44
N ALA A 449 -30.82 1.06 8.83
CA ALA A 449 -31.99 0.74 9.63
C ALA A 449 -32.99 -0.19 8.91
N SER A 450 -33.07 -0.09 7.59
CA SER A 450 -33.97 -0.91 6.75
C SER A 450 -33.32 -2.17 6.19
N THR A 451 -32.00 -2.32 6.33
CA THR A 451 -31.23 -3.38 5.68
C THR A 451 -30.34 -4.09 6.68
N ALA A 452 -30.66 -5.35 6.99
CA ALA A 452 -29.83 -6.15 7.88
C ALA A 452 -28.50 -6.53 7.22
N ASN A 453 -27.40 -6.31 7.95
CA ASN A 453 -26.04 -6.75 7.65
C ASN A 453 -25.56 -6.49 6.19
N PRO A 454 -25.58 -5.23 5.72
CA PRO A 454 -25.15 -4.92 4.36
C PRO A 454 -23.64 -5.16 4.16
N GLN A 455 -23.27 -5.54 2.94
CA GLN A 455 -21.89 -5.49 2.45
C GLN A 455 -21.65 -4.13 1.80
N CYS A 456 -20.79 -3.32 2.40
CA CYS A 456 -20.55 -1.95 1.98
C CYS A 456 -19.25 -1.84 1.17
N PHE A 457 -19.30 -1.17 0.03
CA PHE A 457 -18.14 -0.86 -0.81
C PHE A 457 -18.08 0.65 -1.07
N ILE A 458 -16.93 1.26 -0.77
CA ILE A 458 -16.77 2.72 -0.79
C ILE A 458 -15.55 3.09 -1.64
N CYS A 459 -15.75 3.91 -2.67
CA CYS A 459 -14.66 4.40 -3.49
C CYS A 459 -14.91 5.86 -3.94
N GLY A 460 -13.88 6.70 -3.83
CA GLY A 460 -13.99 8.12 -4.14
C GLY A 460 -13.02 8.98 -3.30
N PRO A 461 -13.26 10.31 -3.24
CA PRO A 461 -12.43 11.23 -2.48
C PRO A 461 -12.31 10.84 -1.00
N GLN A 462 -11.15 11.10 -0.40
CA GLN A 462 -10.85 10.70 0.99
C GLN A 462 -11.90 11.19 1.99
N SER A 463 -12.41 12.41 1.82
CA SER A 463 -13.45 12.99 2.67
C SER A 463 -14.76 12.19 2.64
N LEU A 464 -15.21 11.77 1.45
CA LEU A 464 -16.41 10.93 1.30
C LEU A 464 -16.21 9.57 1.97
N LYS A 465 -15.03 8.96 1.76
CA LYS A 465 -14.74 7.64 2.33
C LYS A 465 -14.71 7.67 3.86
N GLN A 466 -14.02 8.64 4.43
CA GLN A 466 -13.93 8.80 5.88
C GLN A 466 -15.31 9.07 6.49
N PHE A 467 -16.08 9.96 5.87
CA PHE A 467 -17.46 10.23 6.27
C PHE A 467 -18.32 8.97 6.28
N ALA A 468 -18.37 8.24 5.16
CA ALA A 468 -19.19 7.04 5.04
C ALA A 468 -18.75 5.93 6.00
N LYS A 469 -17.43 5.72 6.16
CA LYS A 469 -16.88 4.72 7.09
C LYS A 469 -17.26 5.04 8.53
N LEU A 470 -17.09 6.28 8.98
CA LEU A 470 -17.48 6.71 10.33
C LEU A 470 -18.98 6.51 10.58
N CYS A 471 -19.83 6.80 9.59
CA CYS A 471 -21.27 6.58 9.72
C CYS A 471 -21.59 5.09 9.89
N LEU A 472 -21.04 4.22 9.03
CA LEU A 472 -21.29 2.78 9.06
C LEU A 472 -20.75 2.11 10.34
N GLU A 473 -19.59 2.56 10.83
CA GLU A 473 -18.98 2.06 12.07
C GLU A 473 -19.83 2.38 13.31
N GLN A 474 -20.50 3.54 13.35
CA GLN A 474 -21.44 3.89 14.42
C GLN A 474 -22.60 2.88 14.54
N PHE A 475 -23.00 2.25 13.44
CA PHE A 475 -24.04 1.21 13.41
C PHE A 475 -23.49 -0.22 13.53
N LYS A 476 -22.21 -0.37 13.91
CA LYS A 476 -21.53 -1.66 14.08
C LYS A 476 -21.57 -2.53 12.81
N ILE A 477 -21.64 -1.91 11.62
CA ILE A 477 -21.51 -2.64 10.36
C ILE A 477 -20.08 -3.15 10.23
N LYS A 478 -19.92 -4.47 10.11
CA LYS A 478 -18.61 -5.12 10.08
C LYS A 478 -18.00 -5.22 8.68
N ASN A 479 -18.83 -5.31 7.65
CA ASN A 479 -18.43 -5.61 6.27
C ASN A 479 -18.26 -4.32 5.45
N ILE A 480 -17.20 -3.56 5.74
CA ILE A 480 -16.91 -2.29 5.05
C ILE A 480 -15.61 -2.43 4.26
N ASN A 481 -15.71 -2.39 2.94
CA ASN A 481 -14.58 -2.38 2.01
C ASN A 481 -14.39 -0.98 1.45
N SER A 482 -13.16 -0.46 1.42
CA SER A 482 -12.87 0.86 0.87
C SER A 482 -11.56 0.89 0.10
N GLU A 483 -11.58 1.46 -1.10
CA GLU A 483 -10.38 1.60 -1.95
C GLU A 483 -9.89 3.06 -1.99
N ALA A 484 -8.58 3.28 -2.09
CA ALA A 484 -8.00 4.60 -2.30
C ALA A 484 -7.37 4.70 -3.69
N PHE A 485 -7.63 5.79 -4.39
CA PHE A 485 -6.76 6.21 -5.49
C PHE A 485 -5.49 6.76 -4.86
N VAL A 486 -4.44 5.93 -4.78
CA VAL A 486 -3.13 6.38 -4.33
C VAL A 486 -2.49 7.13 -5.48
N ASP A 487 -2.36 8.44 -5.34
CA ASP A 487 -1.47 9.21 -6.20
C ASP A 487 -0.04 8.71 -5.96
N GLY A 488 0.62 8.23 -7.01
CA GLY A 488 2.02 7.76 -6.92
C GLY A 488 2.97 8.83 -6.36
N TYR A 489 4.16 8.42 -5.95
CA TYR A 489 5.20 9.28 -5.38
C TYR A 489 5.44 10.59 -6.16
N VAL A 490 5.58 11.70 -5.43
CA VAL A 490 5.93 13.02 -5.97
C VAL A 490 7.33 13.40 -5.49
N ASP A 491 8.26 13.53 -6.43
CA ASP A 491 9.65 13.93 -6.17
C ASP A 491 9.70 15.42 -5.78
N PHE A 492 9.81 15.68 -4.48
CA PHE A 492 9.80 17.02 -3.87
C PHE A 492 10.86 17.96 -4.47
N PHE A 493 12.07 17.45 -4.70
CA PHE A 493 13.16 18.27 -5.25
C PHE A 493 12.90 18.59 -6.72
N LYS A 494 12.41 17.65 -7.53
CA LYS A 494 12.00 17.98 -8.90
C LYS A 494 10.89 19.03 -8.92
N GLU A 495 9.91 18.96 -8.03
CA GLU A 495 8.80 19.91 -8.00
C GLU A 495 9.28 21.32 -7.60
N LEU A 496 10.15 21.44 -6.58
CA LEU A 496 10.73 22.72 -6.18
C LEU A 496 11.58 23.37 -7.29
N PHE A 497 12.36 22.57 -8.00
CA PHE A 497 13.24 23.08 -9.06
C PHE A 497 12.53 23.27 -10.41
N THR A 498 11.38 22.62 -10.65
CA THR A 498 10.52 22.88 -11.83
C THR A 498 9.52 24.01 -11.59
N ALA A 499 9.10 24.27 -10.35
CA ALA A 499 8.23 25.39 -9.99
C ALA A 499 8.85 26.76 -10.33
N LYS A 500 10.18 26.87 -10.43
CA LYS A 500 10.87 28.10 -10.85
C LYS A 500 10.62 28.50 -12.32
N ASN A 501 10.13 27.59 -13.16
CA ASN A 501 9.82 27.88 -14.58
C ASN A 501 8.34 28.16 -14.87
N ARG A 502 7.45 28.23 -13.86
CA ARG A 502 6.01 28.55 -14.06
C ARG A 502 5.64 30.01 -13.84
N ASN A 503 6.62 30.90 -13.66
CA ASN A 503 6.40 32.35 -13.47
C ASN A 503 6.53 33.20 -14.74
N SER A 504 6.46 32.61 -15.94
CA SER A 504 6.12 33.39 -17.14
C SER A 504 4.60 33.44 -17.27
N LYS A 505 4.00 34.53 -16.79
CA LYS A 505 2.58 34.86 -17.04
C LYS A 505 2.29 34.81 -18.55
N PRO A 506 1.17 34.23 -19.03
CA PRO A 506 0.72 34.46 -20.38
C PRO A 506 0.16 35.89 -20.50
N ALA A 507 0.60 36.60 -21.55
CA ALA A 507 -0.12 37.73 -22.14
C ALA A 507 -1.24 37.21 -23.04
#